data_AF-A0A4D8QA25-F1
#
_entry.id   AF-A0A4D8QA25-F1
#
_cell.length_a   1.000
_cell.length_b   1.000
_cell.length_c   1.000
_cell.angle_alpha   90.00
_cell.angle_beta   90.00
_cell.angle_gamma   90.00
#
_symmetry.space_group_name_H-M   'P 1'
#
loop_
_entity.id
_entity.type
_entity.pdbx_description
1 polymer ?
#
loop_
_entity_poly.entity_id
_entity_poly.type
_entity_poly.pdbx_seq_one_letter_code
_entity_poly.pdbx_strand_id
1 'polypeptide(L)'
;MDFAPHIRTLFQLRGKPATYAPAAGAPAPCRAIRQGGGQVVAIGPVMVMLERVQFHVRRADVPAPEIGAVLTVGADAFTVQAVQPVHRDADGLLWGLDVAWGLPVIYRSAAASGGVQGGPWSTVTAAAAGASSISVQSQHINVTGKLQPGDVLTIGGSAYTVGAAIGSSAAKSFNNIPISPPLAAPVAAGASVAITQPSATGYALTGAMADYEASEVMGGVLVGDRRMVVLQTAFVAAGLPAGPKPGASIEAGGQPYNVIHTKAHYAGPAVAAWELQVRG
;
A
#
# COMPACT_ATOMS: atom_id res chain seq x y z
N MET A 1 27.48 -33.48 15.01
CA MET A 1 27.88 -32.48 16.03
C MET A 1 26.66 -31.68 16.36
N ASP A 2 26.41 -31.37 17.64
CA ASP A 2 25.30 -30.51 18.04
C ASP A 2 25.72 -29.03 17.88
N PHE A 3 25.10 -28.33 16.93
CA PHE A 3 25.41 -26.93 16.64
C PHE A 3 24.55 -25.94 17.45
N ALA A 4 23.60 -26.41 18.25
CA ALA A 4 22.72 -25.56 19.06
C ALA A 4 23.48 -24.65 20.06
N PRO A 5 24.55 -25.10 20.74
CA PRO A 5 25.35 -24.23 21.61
C PRO A 5 26.00 -23.07 20.85
N HIS A 6 26.49 -23.34 19.64
CA HIS A 6 27.15 -22.34 18.81
C HIS A 6 26.18 -21.27 18.32
N ILE A 7 24.98 -21.66 17.87
CA ILE A 7 23.92 -20.72 17.45
C ILE A 7 23.42 -19.87 18.63
N ARG A 8 23.28 -20.47 19.82
CA ARG A 8 22.92 -19.71 21.04
C ARG A 8 23.93 -18.60 21.32
N THR A 9 25.22 -18.92 21.23
CA THR A 9 26.31 -17.93 21.41
C THR A 9 26.29 -16.85 20.32
N LEU A 10 26.06 -17.21 19.06
CA LEU A 10 25.94 -16.25 17.96
C LEU A 10 24.83 -15.22 18.20
N PHE A 11 23.65 -15.65 18.65
CA PHE A 11 22.52 -14.76 18.96
C PHE A 11 22.73 -13.93 20.23
N GLN A 12 23.48 -14.43 21.21
CA GLN A 12 23.89 -13.64 22.36
C GLN A 12 24.85 -12.51 21.97
N LEU A 13 25.78 -12.78 21.04
CA LEU A 13 26.80 -11.83 20.61
C LEU A 13 26.32 -10.83 19.56
N ARG A 14 25.47 -11.24 18.61
CA ARG A 14 25.05 -10.42 17.45
C ARG A 14 23.55 -10.11 17.40
N GLY A 15 22.73 -10.81 18.16
CA GLY A 15 21.28 -10.65 18.15
C GLY A 15 20.83 -9.48 19.02
N LYS A 16 19.98 -8.61 18.46
CA LYS A 16 19.30 -7.54 19.21
C LYS A 16 18.08 -8.13 19.94
N PRO A 17 17.75 -7.66 21.17
CA PRO A 17 16.48 -7.96 21.81
C PRO A 17 15.31 -7.55 20.91
N ALA A 18 14.32 -8.41 20.83
CA ALA A 18 13.13 -8.23 19.99
C ALA A 18 11.90 -8.85 20.67
N THR A 19 10.73 -8.44 20.21
CA THR A 19 9.45 -9.03 20.63
C THR A 19 8.70 -9.50 19.39
N TYR A 20 8.26 -10.75 19.41
CA TYR A 20 7.43 -11.35 18.37
C TYR A 20 5.98 -11.40 18.84
N ALA A 21 5.07 -10.75 18.12
CA ALA A 21 3.64 -10.75 18.42
C ALA A 21 2.87 -11.54 17.34
N PRO A 22 2.32 -12.73 17.65
CA PRO A 22 1.50 -13.49 16.72
C PRO A 22 0.13 -12.83 16.50
N ALA A 23 -0.57 -13.19 15.43
CA ALA A 23 -1.91 -12.68 15.14
C ALA A 23 -2.95 -13.10 16.20
N ALA A 24 -2.74 -14.27 16.82
CA ALA A 24 -3.46 -14.72 18.00
C ALA A 24 -2.47 -15.27 19.04
N GLY A 25 -2.60 -14.85 20.30
CA GLY A 25 -1.76 -15.30 21.41
C GLY A 25 -0.93 -14.20 22.07
N ALA A 26 -0.13 -14.58 23.07
CA ALA A 26 0.69 -13.65 23.82
C ALA A 26 2.02 -13.34 23.09
N PRO A 27 2.51 -12.10 23.13
CA PRO A 27 3.83 -11.75 22.60
C PRO A 27 4.95 -12.55 23.28
N ALA A 28 5.93 -13.00 22.50
CA ALA A 28 7.09 -13.76 22.97
C ALA A 28 8.38 -12.93 22.84
N PRO A 29 9.22 -12.86 23.88
CA PRO A 29 10.54 -12.23 23.77
C PRO A 29 11.47 -13.11 22.94
N CYS A 30 12.24 -12.49 22.04
CA CYS A 30 13.22 -13.20 21.23
C CYS A 30 14.48 -12.34 20.99
N ARG A 31 15.44 -12.91 20.26
CA ARG A 31 16.57 -12.15 19.70
C ARG A 31 16.57 -12.29 18.19
N ALA A 32 16.78 -11.17 17.50
CA ALA A 32 16.81 -11.11 16.05
C ALA A 32 18.16 -10.58 15.56
N ILE A 33 18.74 -11.25 14.57
CA ILE A 33 19.89 -10.73 13.83
C ILE A 33 19.36 -10.19 12.51
N ARG A 34 19.49 -8.88 12.32
CA ARG A 34 19.21 -8.21 11.05
C ARG A 34 20.26 -8.63 10.02
N GLN A 35 19.82 -9.15 8.90
CA GLN A 35 20.66 -9.30 7.71
C GLN A 35 20.48 -8.04 6.87
N GLY A 36 21.58 -7.33 6.60
CA GLY A 36 21.57 -6.11 5.81
C GLY A 36 21.45 -6.43 4.32
N GLY A 37 20.38 -5.95 3.69
CA GLY A 37 20.23 -5.88 2.24
C GLY A 37 20.94 -4.63 1.71
N GLY A 38 22.27 -4.70 1.59
CA GLY A 38 23.06 -3.75 0.80
C GLY A 38 23.15 -4.15 -0.68
N GLN A 39 22.29 -5.06 -1.13
CA GLN A 39 22.25 -5.50 -2.52
C GLN A 39 21.22 -4.70 -3.28
N VAL A 40 21.68 -4.11 -4.37
CA VAL A 40 20.81 -3.49 -5.37
C VAL A 40 19.88 -4.56 -5.90
N VAL A 41 18.58 -4.39 -5.70
CA VAL A 41 17.58 -5.28 -6.27
C VAL A 41 17.03 -4.60 -7.51
N ALA A 42 17.15 -5.31 -8.62
CA ALA A 42 16.50 -4.92 -9.86
C ALA A 42 15.01 -5.24 -9.78
N ILE A 43 14.16 -4.22 -9.87
CA ILE A 43 12.75 -4.40 -10.24
C ILE A 43 12.63 -3.95 -11.69
N GLY A 44 12.74 -4.89 -12.62
CA GLY A 44 12.82 -4.57 -14.05
C GLY A 44 14.10 -3.76 -14.35
N PRO A 45 14.03 -2.57 -15.01
CA PRO A 45 15.20 -1.76 -15.35
C PRO A 45 15.68 -0.84 -14.22
N VAL A 46 15.04 -0.87 -13.05
CA VAL A 46 15.40 0.04 -11.95
C VAL A 46 16.09 -0.67 -10.80
N MET A 47 17.24 -0.09 -10.50
CA MET A 47 18.13 -0.43 -9.42
C MET A 47 17.70 0.39 -8.21
N VAL A 48 17.15 -0.28 -7.21
CA VAL A 48 16.87 0.37 -5.93
C VAL A 48 17.70 -0.35 -4.88
N MET A 49 18.30 0.41 -3.99
CA MET A 49 18.91 -0.16 -2.79
C MET A 49 17.76 -0.63 -1.89
N LEU A 50 17.28 -1.85 -2.15
CA LEU A 50 16.21 -2.45 -1.40
C LEU A 50 16.82 -3.15 -0.23
N GLU A 51 16.59 -2.57 0.93
CA GLU A 51 16.75 -3.35 2.13
C GLU A 51 15.60 -4.36 2.19
N ARG A 52 15.81 -5.54 1.58
CA ARG A 52 15.07 -6.74 1.98
C ARG A 52 15.48 -6.98 3.43
N VAL A 53 14.65 -6.49 4.35
CA VAL A 53 14.90 -6.69 5.77
C VAL A 53 14.55 -8.15 6.05
N GLN A 54 15.59 -8.96 6.20
CA GLN A 54 15.45 -10.32 6.67
C GLN A 54 15.98 -10.41 8.10
N PHE A 55 15.21 -11.02 8.98
CA PHE A 55 15.65 -11.34 10.33
C PHE A 55 15.80 -12.84 10.48
N HIS A 56 16.93 -13.27 11.01
CA HIS A 56 17.04 -14.63 11.51
C HIS A 56 16.59 -14.67 12.96
N VAL A 57 15.70 -15.62 13.28
CA VAL A 57 15.25 -15.95 14.65
C VAL A 57 15.46 -17.43 14.92
N ARG A 58 15.59 -17.80 16.19
CA ARG A 58 15.75 -19.21 16.58
C ARG A 58 14.40 -19.92 16.64
N ARG A 59 14.32 -21.15 16.12
CA ARG A 59 13.10 -21.97 16.23
C ARG A 59 12.69 -22.27 17.66
N ALA A 60 13.65 -22.33 18.58
CA ALA A 60 13.37 -22.52 20.00
C ALA A 60 12.60 -21.33 20.62
N ASP A 61 12.79 -20.11 20.09
CA ASP A 61 12.11 -18.91 20.58
C ASP A 61 10.80 -18.67 19.82
N VAL A 62 10.75 -19.00 18.53
CA VAL A 62 9.57 -18.87 17.67
C VAL A 62 9.34 -20.21 16.95
N PRO A 63 8.62 -21.17 17.56
CA PRO A 63 8.49 -22.52 17.01
C PRO A 63 7.74 -22.56 15.68
N ALA A 64 6.68 -21.77 15.55
CA ALA A 64 5.81 -21.69 14.39
C ALA A 64 5.54 -20.22 14.03
N PRO A 65 6.44 -19.55 13.30
CA PRO A 65 6.21 -18.18 12.83
C PRO A 65 5.16 -18.15 11.73
N GLU A 66 4.35 -17.09 11.74
CA GLU A 66 3.23 -16.88 10.84
C GLU A 66 3.39 -15.57 10.04
N ILE A 67 2.86 -15.58 8.81
CA ILE A 67 2.71 -14.37 7.99
C ILE A 67 1.66 -13.46 8.62
N GLY A 68 1.90 -12.14 8.60
CA GLY A 68 1.04 -11.13 9.22
C GLY A 68 1.37 -10.80 10.67
N ALA A 69 2.22 -11.60 11.33
CA ALA A 69 2.73 -11.32 12.67
C ALA A 69 3.64 -10.08 12.68
N VAL A 70 3.80 -9.43 13.85
CA VAL A 70 4.64 -8.24 14.01
C VAL A 70 5.91 -8.59 14.77
N LEU A 71 7.07 -8.25 14.19
CA LEU A 71 8.38 -8.33 14.81
C LEU A 71 8.86 -6.92 15.17
N THR A 72 9.02 -6.64 16.46
CA THR A 72 9.59 -5.37 16.95
C THR A 72 11.05 -5.56 17.31
N VAL A 73 11.94 -4.74 16.72
CA VAL A 73 13.39 -4.79 16.97
C VAL A 73 13.89 -3.38 17.31
N GLY A 74 14.22 -3.12 18.58
CA GLY A 74 14.49 -1.76 19.04
C GLY A 74 13.21 -0.92 19.06
N ALA A 75 13.19 0.20 18.32
CA ALA A 75 12.02 1.09 18.20
C ALA A 75 11.16 0.79 16.96
N ASP A 76 11.65 -0.05 16.03
CA ASP A 76 11.00 -0.29 14.75
C ASP A 76 10.11 -1.54 14.80
N ALA A 77 8.95 -1.48 14.15
CA ALA A 77 8.01 -2.59 14.01
C ALA A 77 7.91 -3.02 12.54
N PHE A 78 8.04 -4.31 12.30
CA PHE A 78 8.00 -4.89 10.95
C PHE A 78 6.96 -6.02 10.88
N THR A 79 6.13 -6.02 9.84
CA THR A 79 5.17 -7.10 9.60
C THR A 79 5.85 -8.25 8.86
N VAL A 80 5.76 -9.48 9.36
CA VAL A 80 6.26 -10.68 8.69
C VAL A 80 5.45 -10.94 7.42
N GLN A 81 6.12 -11.02 6.28
CA GLN A 81 5.50 -11.25 4.97
C GLN A 81 5.78 -12.64 4.42
N ALA A 82 6.93 -13.22 4.78
CA ALA A 82 7.23 -14.61 4.48
C ALA A 82 8.10 -15.24 5.57
N VAL A 83 7.95 -16.55 5.69
CA VAL A 83 8.74 -17.40 6.58
C VAL A 83 9.40 -18.45 5.71
N GLN A 84 10.72 -18.61 5.87
CA GLN A 84 11.48 -19.61 5.14
C GLN A 84 12.55 -20.25 6.03
N PRO A 85 12.89 -21.53 5.82
CA PRO A 85 14.11 -22.12 6.39
C PRO A 85 15.33 -21.32 5.94
N VAL A 86 16.31 -21.13 6.84
CA VAL A 86 17.54 -20.41 6.49
C VAL A 86 18.41 -21.29 5.58
N HIS A 87 18.93 -20.71 4.49
CA HIS A 87 19.84 -21.42 3.60
C HIS A 87 21.16 -21.75 4.33
N ARG A 88 21.66 -22.99 4.18
CA ARG A 88 22.82 -23.56 4.90
C ARG A 88 22.64 -23.73 6.42
N ASP A 89 21.41 -23.89 6.88
CA ASP A 89 21.08 -24.32 8.24
C ASP A 89 20.75 -25.83 8.23
N ALA A 90 21.78 -26.68 8.21
CA ALA A 90 21.64 -28.13 8.03
C ALA A 90 20.81 -28.79 9.14
N ASP A 91 20.83 -28.23 10.35
CA ASP A 91 20.09 -28.72 11.50
C ASP A 91 18.71 -28.06 11.64
N GLY A 92 18.35 -27.13 10.75
CA GLY A 92 17.05 -26.46 10.74
C GLY A 92 16.74 -25.72 12.03
N LEU A 93 17.73 -25.08 12.65
CA LEU A 93 17.62 -24.41 13.95
C LEU A 93 17.11 -22.97 13.87
N LEU A 94 16.98 -22.43 12.67
CA LEU A 94 16.61 -21.04 12.39
C LEU A 94 15.37 -20.91 11.50
N TRP A 95 14.71 -19.76 11.65
CA TRP A 95 13.77 -19.22 10.68
C TRP A 95 14.33 -17.94 10.08
N GLY A 96 14.22 -17.81 8.76
CA GLY A 96 14.37 -16.55 8.05
C GLY A 96 12.99 -15.89 7.93
N LEU A 97 12.83 -14.75 8.61
CA LEU A 97 11.64 -13.92 8.53
C LEU A 97 11.91 -12.81 7.52
N ASP A 98 11.25 -12.91 6.37
CA ASP A 98 11.19 -11.77 5.46
C ASP A 98 10.08 -10.87 5.96
N VAL A 99 10.46 -9.67 6.38
CA VAL A 99 9.49 -8.69 6.85
C VAL A 99 9.23 -7.65 5.77
N ALA A 100 8.07 -7.00 5.86
CA ALA A 100 7.59 -6.01 4.91
C ALA A 100 8.70 -4.98 4.66
N TRP A 101 9.12 -4.96 3.41
CA TRP A 101 9.98 -3.95 2.86
C TRP A 101 9.14 -2.69 2.68
N GLY A 102 9.55 -1.61 3.33
CA GLY A 102 8.89 -0.31 3.23
C GLY A 102 8.18 0.10 4.50
N LEU A 103 8.02 1.41 4.61
CA LEU A 103 7.30 2.07 5.69
C LEU A 103 5.80 2.16 5.31
N PRO A 104 4.90 2.20 6.30
CA PRO A 104 3.52 2.58 6.07
C PRO A 104 3.46 3.95 5.41
N VAL A 105 2.70 4.06 4.33
CA VAL A 105 2.47 5.33 3.64
C VAL A 105 0.98 5.55 3.41
N ILE A 106 0.53 6.79 3.51
CA ILE A 106 -0.83 7.18 3.14
C ILE A 106 -0.77 7.92 1.80
N TYR A 107 -1.26 7.28 0.74
CA TYR A 107 -1.36 7.88 -0.58
C TYR A 107 -2.70 8.59 -0.76
N ARG A 108 -2.71 9.83 -1.24
CA ARG A 108 -3.91 10.61 -1.55
C ARG A 108 -3.83 11.07 -3.00
N SER A 109 -4.89 10.87 -3.77
CA SER A 109 -4.84 11.17 -5.21
C SER A 109 -4.84 12.68 -5.46
N ALA A 110 -4.20 13.12 -6.55
CA ALA A 110 -3.97 14.53 -6.89
C ALA A 110 -5.24 15.39 -6.99
N ALA A 111 -6.41 14.77 -7.13
CA ALA A 111 -7.67 15.43 -7.44
C ALA A 111 -8.78 15.12 -6.42
N ALA A 112 -8.44 14.51 -5.29
CA ALA A 112 -9.41 14.24 -4.25
C ALA A 112 -9.82 15.53 -3.54
N SER A 113 -11.04 16.01 -3.80
CA SER A 113 -11.67 17.05 -2.99
C SER A 113 -12.58 16.38 -1.97
N GLY A 114 -12.12 16.22 -0.73
CA GLY A 114 -12.88 15.60 0.37
C GLY A 114 -14.04 16.44 0.93
N GLY A 115 -14.60 17.37 0.15
CA GLY A 115 -15.83 18.05 0.56
C GLY A 115 -16.95 17.03 0.79
N VAL A 116 -17.96 17.37 1.61
CA VAL A 116 -19.11 16.52 1.95
C VAL A 116 -19.85 16.08 0.66
N GLN A 117 -19.38 15.03 0.02
CA GLN A 117 -19.93 14.48 -1.22
C GLN A 117 -20.57 13.15 -0.88
N GLY A 118 -21.84 13.22 -0.52
CA GLY A 118 -22.61 12.04 -0.16
C GLY A 118 -23.19 12.08 1.24
N GLY A 119 -24.09 11.14 1.47
CA GLY A 119 -24.94 11.00 2.63
C GLY A 119 -26.15 10.13 2.25
N PRO A 120 -27.04 9.79 3.20
CA PRO A 120 -28.19 8.92 2.92
C PRO A 120 -29.16 9.47 1.84
N TRP A 121 -28.95 10.72 1.44
CA TRP A 121 -29.73 11.52 0.49
C TRP A 121 -29.26 11.43 -0.96
N SER A 122 -28.14 10.76 -1.23
CA SER A 122 -27.70 10.52 -2.61
C SER A 122 -28.47 9.34 -3.19
N THR A 123 -28.95 9.48 -4.42
CA THR A 123 -29.73 8.44 -5.11
C THR A 123 -29.19 8.19 -6.50
N VAL A 124 -29.35 6.96 -7.00
CA VAL A 124 -28.96 6.57 -8.34
C VAL A 124 -30.13 6.72 -9.32
N THR A 125 -29.82 7.07 -10.57
CA THR A 125 -30.76 6.93 -11.68
C THR A 125 -30.94 5.44 -12.02
N ALA A 126 -32.10 5.06 -12.56
CA ALA A 126 -32.34 3.67 -12.95
C ALA A 126 -31.25 3.15 -13.90
N ALA A 127 -30.77 1.93 -13.64
CA ALA A 127 -29.75 1.28 -14.43
C ALA A 127 -30.02 -0.23 -14.51
N ALA A 128 -29.73 -0.84 -15.67
CA ALA A 128 -29.95 -2.26 -15.89
C ALA A 128 -28.84 -3.12 -15.24
N ALA A 129 -29.11 -4.41 -15.05
CA ALA A 129 -28.06 -5.37 -14.75
C ALA A 129 -26.99 -5.36 -15.86
N GLY A 130 -25.73 -5.53 -15.48
CA GLY A 130 -24.58 -5.46 -16.37
C GLY A 130 -24.13 -4.04 -16.72
N ALA A 131 -24.80 -2.99 -16.24
CA ALA A 131 -24.34 -1.63 -16.47
C ALA A 131 -22.95 -1.39 -15.83
N SER A 132 -22.02 -0.91 -16.64
CA SER A 132 -20.67 -0.51 -16.22
C SER A 132 -20.55 0.99 -15.94
N SER A 133 -21.66 1.73 -16.04
CA SER A 133 -21.74 3.12 -15.64
C SER A 133 -23.12 3.46 -15.05
N ILE A 134 -23.13 4.42 -14.12
CA ILE A 134 -24.33 4.88 -13.44
C ILE A 134 -24.31 6.41 -13.26
N SER A 135 -25.46 6.99 -12.92
CA SER A 135 -25.55 8.41 -12.56
C SER A 135 -26.14 8.56 -11.17
N VAL A 136 -25.58 9.49 -10.39
CA VAL A 136 -25.96 9.76 -9.00
C VAL A 136 -26.38 11.22 -8.85
N GLN A 137 -27.47 11.46 -8.13
CA GLN A 137 -28.00 12.79 -7.83
C GLN A 137 -28.14 13.00 -6.32
N SER A 138 -27.80 14.20 -5.83
CA SER A 138 -27.94 14.55 -4.41
C SER A 138 -27.99 16.07 -4.21
N GLN A 139 -28.77 16.55 -3.24
CA GLN A 139 -28.79 17.99 -2.90
C GLN A 139 -27.50 18.50 -2.25
N HIS A 140 -26.62 17.59 -1.82
CA HIS A 140 -25.40 17.89 -1.08
C HIS A 140 -24.12 17.70 -1.90
N ILE A 141 -24.20 17.25 -3.16
CA ILE A 141 -23.04 17.27 -4.04
C ILE A 141 -22.69 18.74 -4.31
N ASN A 142 -21.55 19.19 -3.78
CA ASN A 142 -21.01 20.51 -4.07
C ASN A 142 -20.61 20.59 -5.55
N VAL A 143 -20.81 21.74 -6.19
CA VAL A 143 -20.45 22.00 -7.60
C VAL A 143 -18.94 21.92 -7.87
N THR A 144 -18.13 21.97 -6.81
CA THR A 144 -16.68 21.73 -6.85
C THR A 144 -16.31 20.27 -6.52
N GLY A 145 -17.32 19.43 -6.28
CA GLY A 145 -17.15 18.03 -5.90
C GLY A 145 -16.65 17.18 -7.07
N LYS A 146 -15.78 16.22 -6.78
CA LYS A 146 -15.22 15.31 -7.76
C LYS A 146 -15.12 13.91 -7.16
N LEU A 147 -15.64 12.93 -7.88
CA LEU A 147 -15.30 11.52 -7.68
C LEU A 147 -13.97 11.23 -8.35
N GLN A 148 -13.14 10.43 -7.69
CA GLN A 148 -11.85 9.98 -8.20
C GLN A 148 -11.83 8.47 -8.41
N PRO A 149 -10.94 7.97 -9.30
CA PRO A 149 -10.66 6.54 -9.37
C PRO A 149 -10.31 5.98 -7.98
N GLY A 150 -10.94 4.86 -7.63
CA GLY A 150 -10.80 4.23 -6.30
C GLY A 150 -11.85 4.67 -5.26
N ASP A 151 -12.62 5.73 -5.51
CA ASP A 151 -13.78 6.04 -4.67
C ASP A 151 -14.82 4.91 -4.75
N VAL A 152 -15.59 4.73 -3.67
CA VAL A 152 -16.50 3.60 -3.54
C VAL A 152 -17.94 4.08 -3.45
N LEU A 153 -18.77 3.56 -4.34
CA LEU A 153 -20.22 3.71 -4.32
C LEU A 153 -20.84 2.44 -3.75
N THR A 154 -21.63 2.55 -2.70
CA THR A 154 -22.34 1.41 -2.10
C THR A 154 -23.82 1.51 -2.42
N ILE A 155 -24.35 0.53 -3.16
CA ILE A 155 -25.74 0.49 -3.62
C ILE A 155 -26.32 -0.87 -3.25
N GLY A 156 -27.42 -0.88 -2.48
CA GLY A 156 -28.04 -2.13 -2.02
C GLY A 156 -27.11 -3.03 -1.19
N GLY A 157 -26.10 -2.45 -0.54
CA GLY A 157 -25.08 -3.17 0.23
C GLY A 157 -23.87 -3.65 -0.57
N SER A 158 -23.91 -3.60 -1.91
CA SER A 158 -22.77 -3.94 -2.76
C SER A 158 -21.89 -2.72 -3.03
N ALA A 159 -20.56 -2.91 -2.96
CA ALA A 159 -19.56 -1.89 -3.22
C ALA A 159 -19.11 -1.90 -4.69
N TYR A 160 -19.01 -0.72 -5.27
CA TYR A 160 -18.59 -0.49 -6.65
C TYR A 160 -17.51 0.60 -6.69
N THR A 161 -16.37 0.28 -7.30
CA THR A 161 -15.24 1.21 -7.41
C THR A 161 -15.40 2.12 -8.61
N VAL A 162 -15.22 3.42 -8.41
CA VAL A 162 -15.20 4.42 -9.48
C VAL A 162 -13.94 4.22 -10.34
N GLY A 163 -14.11 4.15 -11.65
CA GLY A 163 -13.03 3.87 -12.60
C GLY A 163 -12.36 5.12 -13.19
N ALA A 164 -13.02 6.28 -13.16
CA ALA A 164 -12.52 7.52 -13.76
C ALA A 164 -12.89 8.74 -12.91
N ALA A 165 -12.13 9.82 -13.05
CA ALA A 165 -12.45 11.07 -12.38
C ALA A 165 -13.71 11.69 -13.00
N ILE A 166 -14.69 12.04 -12.16
CA ILE A 166 -15.96 12.64 -12.57
C ILE A 166 -16.21 13.89 -11.75
N GLY A 167 -16.31 15.03 -12.42
CA GLY A 167 -16.75 16.27 -11.80
C GLY A 167 -18.25 16.29 -11.57
N SER A 168 -18.68 16.96 -10.52
CA SER A 168 -20.09 17.26 -10.32
C SER A 168 -20.60 18.18 -11.44
N SER A 169 -21.80 17.91 -11.92
CA SER A 169 -22.54 18.83 -12.78
C SER A 169 -23.09 20.01 -11.96
N ALA A 170 -23.46 21.09 -12.64
CA ALA A 170 -24.20 22.20 -12.03
C ALA A 170 -25.56 21.76 -11.42
N ALA A 171 -26.08 20.60 -11.84
CA ALA A 171 -27.32 20.01 -11.33
C ALA A 171 -27.12 19.17 -10.06
N LYS A 172 -25.97 19.26 -9.40
CA LYS A 172 -25.61 18.46 -8.21
C LYS A 172 -25.72 16.95 -8.48
N SER A 173 -25.21 16.54 -9.63
CA SER A 173 -25.16 15.14 -10.05
C SER A 173 -23.78 14.74 -10.53
N PHE A 174 -23.46 13.47 -10.38
CA PHE A 174 -22.35 12.83 -11.08
C PHE A 174 -22.95 11.93 -12.16
N ASN A 175 -22.68 12.25 -13.43
CA ASN A 175 -23.28 11.54 -14.55
C ASN A 175 -22.28 10.58 -15.18
N ASN A 176 -22.75 9.43 -15.64
CA ASN A 176 -21.95 8.43 -16.38
C ASN A 176 -20.69 7.99 -15.62
N ILE A 177 -20.81 7.80 -14.30
CA ILE A 177 -19.73 7.32 -13.45
C ILE A 177 -19.36 5.91 -13.86
N PRO A 178 -18.14 5.64 -14.35
CA PRO A 178 -17.70 4.28 -14.65
C PRO A 178 -17.52 3.52 -13.34
N ILE A 179 -18.09 2.33 -13.24
CA ILE A 179 -18.03 1.49 -12.05
C ILE A 179 -17.47 0.10 -12.36
N SER A 180 -16.80 -0.47 -11.36
CA SER A 180 -16.34 -1.86 -11.38
C SER A 180 -16.60 -2.53 -10.03
N PRO A 181 -17.13 -3.77 -9.98
CA PRO A 181 -17.62 -4.55 -11.13
C PRO A 181 -18.90 -3.92 -11.75
N PRO A 182 -19.37 -4.39 -12.93
CA PRO A 182 -20.68 -4.00 -13.45
C PRO A 182 -21.82 -4.41 -12.48
N LEU A 183 -22.96 -3.73 -12.55
CA LEU A 183 -24.11 -4.02 -11.68
C LEU A 183 -24.53 -5.49 -11.79
N ALA A 184 -24.61 -6.19 -10.67
CA ALA A 184 -25.05 -7.59 -10.65
C ALA A 184 -26.56 -7.76 -10.92
N ALA A 185 -27.35 -6.75 -10.55
CA ALA A 185 -28.81 -6.72 -10.66
C ALA A 185 -29.27 -5.32 -11.10
N PRO A 186 -30.46 -5.18 -11.71
CA PRO A 186 -30.98 -3.86 -12.05
C PRO A 186 -31.22 -3.05 -10.78
N VAL A 187 -31.01 -1.74 -10.87
CA VAL A 187 -31.26 -0.80 -9.77
C VAL A 187 -32.33 0.19 -10.20
N ALA A 188 -33.34 0.36 -9.34
CA ALA A 188 -34.42 1.30 -9.56
C ALA A 188 -33.97 2.75 -9.35
N ALA A 189 -34.61 3.68 -10.06
CA ALA A 189 -34.40 5.10 -9.82
C ALA A 189 -34.77 5.45 -8.36
N GLY A 190 -33.93 6.28 -7.72
CA GLY A 190 -34.15 6.68 -6.33
C GLY A 190 -33.54 5.74 -5.29
N ALA A 191 -32.92 4.62 -5.69
CA ALA A 191 -32.21 3.77 -4.74
C ALA A 191 -31.06 4.56 -4.09
N SER A 192 -30.94 4.45 -2.77
CA SER A 192 -29.92 5.16 -1.99
C SER A 192 -28.52 4.68 -2.35
N VAL A 193 -27.57 5.62 -2.41
CA VAL A 193 -26.15 5.34 -2.62
C VAL A 193 -25.32 6.01 -1.53
N ALA A 194 -24.47 5.23 -0.86
CA ALA A 194 -23.45 5.78 0.02
C ALA A 194 -22.15 5.98 -0.78
N ILE A 195 -21.54 7.16 -0.65
CA ILE A 195 -20.28 7.50 -1.31
C ILE A 195 -19.20 7.52 -0.22
N THR A 196 -18.18 6.69 -0.39
CA THR A 196 -16.97 6.72 0.44
C THR A 196 -15.83 7.19 -0.43
N GLN A 197 -15.01 8.12 0.08
CA GLN A 197 -13.93 8.74 -0.69
C GLN A 197 -12.55 8.44 -0.11
N PRO A 198 -12.06 7.18 -0.20
CA PRO A 198 -10.69 6.84 0.15
C PRO A 198 -9.66 7.71 -0.57
N SER A 199 -9.99 8.24 -1.76
CA SER A 199 -9.10 9.18 -2.46
C SER A 199 -8.79 10.44 -1.65
N ALA A 200 -9.74 10.92 -0.85
CA ALA A 200 -9.62 12.12 -0.02
C ALA A 200 -9.03 11.83 1.35
N THR A 201 -9.45 10.72 1.99
CA THR A 201 -8.94 10.34 3.31
C THR A 201 -7.54 9.73 3.24
N GLY A 202 -7.25 9.04 2.14
CA GLY A 202 -6.00 8.37 1.83
C GLY A 202 -6.09 6.85 1.84
N TYR A 203 -5.24 6.23 1.05
CA TYR A 203 -5.04 4.79 0.93
C TYR A 203 -3.80 4.37 1.72
N ALA A 204 -3.95 3.43 2.63
CA ALA A 204 -2.83 2.84 3.33
C ALA A 204 -2.10 1.87 2.40
N LEU A 205 -0.84 2.19 2.09
CA LEU A 205 0.05 1.37 1.27
C LEU A 205 1.35 1.09 2.03
N THR A 206 2.21 0.28 1.42
CA THR A 206 3.58 0.10 1.86
C THR A 206 4.51 0.54 0.73
N GLY A 207 5.46 1.40 1.06
CA GLY A 207 6.42 1.92 0.09
C GLY A 207 7.81 2.06 0.71
N ALA A 208 8.84 1.93 -0.10
CA ALA A 208 10.21 2.16 0.33
C ALA A 208 10.72 3.49 -0.16
N MET A 209 11.41 4.22 0.71
CA MET A 209 11.91 5.56 0.42
C MET A 209 13.43 5.59 0.51
N ALA A 210 14.07 6.28 -0.43
CA ALA A 210 15.50 6.48 -0.50
C ALA A 210 15.80 7.91 -0.97
N ASP A 211 16.98 8.43 -0.60
CA ASP A 211 17.49 9.69 -1.13
C ASP A 211 18.08 9.48 -2.52
N TYR A 212 18.02 10.52 -3.36
CA TYR A 212 18.77 10.52 -4.62
C TYR A 212 20.27 10.71 -4.35
N GLU A 213 21.11 10.05 -5.13
CA GLU A 213 22.55 10.33 -5.11
C GLU A 213 22.85 11.70 -5.73
N ALA A 214 23.98 12.31 -5.36
CA ALA A 214 24.38 13.61 -5.90
C ALA A 214 24.52 13.61 -7.43
N SER A 215 24.90 12.45 -8.01
CA SER A 215 24.98 12.20 -9.46
C SER A 215 23.62 12.15 -10.15
N GLU A 216 22.54 11.86 -9.40
CA GLU A 216 21.17 11.75 -9.90
C GLU A 216 20.41 13.09 -9.81
N VAL A 217 20.98 14.12 -9.16
CA VAL A 217 20.40 15.48 -9.06
C VAL A 217 20.62 16.23 -10.37
N MET A 218 19.93 15.80 -11.42
CA MET A 218 19.88 16.43 -12.74
C MET A 218 18.48 16.26 -13.35
N GLY A 219 18.10 17.09 -14.32
CA GLY A 219 16.89 16.85 -15.14
C GLY A 219 15.55 16.90 -14.38
N GLY A 220 15.43 17.76 -13.35
CA GLY A 220 14.16 17.99 -12.62
C GLY A 220 14.09 17.38 -11.22
N VAL A 221 15.10 16.60 -10.82
CA VAL A 221 15.35 16.20 -9.43
C VAL A 221 16.06 17.33 -8.70
N LEU A 222 15.50 17.77 -7.58
CA LEU A 222 16.08 18.81 -6.72
C LEU A 222 16.71 18.22 -5.47
N VAL A 223 17.63 18.96 -4.86
CA VAL A 223 18.17 18.62 -3.53
C VAL A 223 17.01 18.55 -2.54
N GLY A 224 16.92 17.43 -1.82
CA GLY A 224 15.83 17.15 -0.87
C GLY A 224 14.65 16.36 -1.45
N ASP A 225 14.59 16.19 -2.78
CA ASP A 225 13.68 15.20 -3.36
C ASP A 225 14.10 13.79 -2.93
N ARG A 226 13.13 12.90 -2.81
CA ARG A 226 13.34 11.48 -2.48
C ARG A 226 12.71 10.59 -3.54
N ARG A 227 13.25 9.40 -3.69
CA ARG A 227 12.67 8.32 -4.50
C ARG A 227 11.85 7.43 -3.59
N MET A 228 10.59 7.19 -3.94
CA MET A 228 9.75 6.18 -3.30
C MET A 228 9.36 5.10 -4.29
N VAL A 229 9.41 3.83 -3.88
CA VAL A 229 8.91 2.71 -4.69
C VAL A 229 7.75 2.01 -3.98
N VAL A 230 6.66 1.81 -4.71
CA VAL A 230 5.46 1.11 -4.26
C VAL A 230 5.12 0.03 -5.30
N LEU A 231 4.80 -1.18 -4.85
CA LEU A 231 4.44 -2.28 -5.76
C LEU A 231 3.06 -2.06 -6.40
N GLN A 232 2.89 -2.50 -7.64
CA GLN A 232 1.60 -2.45 -8.34
C GLN A 232 0.52 -3.22 -7.57
N THR A 233 0.89 -4.35 -6.94
CA THR A 233 -0.03 -5.16 -6.14
C THR A 233 -0.61 -4.39 -4.95
N ALA A 234 0.15 -3.49 -4.35
CA ALA A 234 -0.34 -2.63 -3.26
C ALA A 234 -1.42 -1.65 -3.76
N PHE A 235 -1.21 -1.05 -4.94
CA PHE A 235 -2.22 -0.18 -5.56
C PHE A 235 -3.47 -0.95 -5.97
N VAL A 236 -3.34 -2.14 -6.56
CA VAL A 236 -4.49 -2.99 -6.92
C VAL A 236 -5.29 -3.37 -5.67
N ALA A 237 -4.62 -3.79 -4.59
CA ALA A 237 -5.27 -4.13 -3.32
C ALA A 237 -6.01 -2.92 -2.71
N ALA A 238 -5.50 -1.71 -2.93
CA ALA A 238 -6.15 -0.47 -2.51
C ALA A 238 -7.24 0.03 -3.48
N GLY A 239 -7.58 -0.72 -4.54
CA GLY A 239 -8.60 -0.32 -5.52
C GLY A 239 -8.13 0.73 -6.55
N LEU A 240 -6.82 0.89 -6.72
CA LEU A 240 -6.17 1.83 -7.63
C LEU A 240 -5.38 1.11 -8.75
N PRO A 241 -6.01 0.28 -9.59
CA PRO A 241 -5.28 -0.53 -10.58
C PRO A 241 -4.52 0.31 -11.62
N ALA A 242 -4.89 1.57 -11.83
CA ALA A 242 -4.19 2.50 -12.73
C ALA A 242 -2.86 3.03 -12.15
N GLY A 243 -2.59 2.80 -10.87
CA GLY A 243 -1.39 3.30 -10.19
C GLY A 243 -1.46 4.79 -9.80
N PRO A 244 -0.34 5.34 -9.32
CA PRO A 244 -0.21 6.72 -8.87
C PRO A 244 -0.09 7.70 -10.04
N LYS A 245 -0.38 8.97 -9.77
CA LYS A 245 -0.22 10.08 -10.72
C LYS A 245 0.55 11.25 -10.10
N PRO A 246 1.26 12.06 -10.91
CA PRO A 246 1.81 13.34 -10.46
C PRO A 246 0.74 14.25 -9.85
N GLY A 247 1.14 15.07 -8.88
CA GLY A 247 0.26 15.94 -8.09
C GLY A 247 -0.43 15.26 -6.91
N ALA A 248 -0.31 13.94 -6.76
CA ALA A 248 -0.78 13.22 -5.59
C ALA A 248 0.07 13.59 -4.35
N SER A 249 -0.46 13.33 -3.16
CA SER A 249 0.31 13.46 -1.93
C SER A 249 0.54 12.10 -1.26
N ILE A 250 1.68 11.97 -0.61
CA ILE A 250 2.06 10.80 0.16
C ILE A 250 2.48 11.27 1.54
N GLU A 251 1.94 10.65 2.57
CA GLU A 251 2.41 10.82 3.93
C GLU A 251 3.24 9.61 4.32
N ALA A 252 4.49 9.84 4.72
CA ALA A 252 5.44 8.80 5.07
C ALA A 252 6.23 9.23 6.30
N GLY A 253 6.22 8.42 7.37
CA GLY A 253 6.86 8.78 8.63
C GLY A 253 6.30 10.08 9.27
N GLY A 254 5.02 10.38 9.06
CA GLY A 254 4.37 11.60 9.55
C GLY A 254 4.73 12.87 8.77
N GLN A 255 5.48 12.76 7.67
CA GLN A 255 5.82 13.88 6.79
C GLN A 255 5.05 13.78 5.47
N PRO A 256 4.39 14.87 5.02
CA PRO A 256 3.75 14.91 3.73
C PRO A 256 4.79 15.16 2.62
N TYR A 257 4.57 14.54 1.47
CA TYR A 257 5.34 14.71 0.25
C TYR A 257 4.40 14.83 -0.95
N ASN A 258 4.74 15.70 -1.90
CA ASN A 258 4.06 15.79 -3.18
C ASN A 258 4.73 14.87 -4.20
N VAL A 259 3.95 14.09 -4.93
CA VAL A 259 4.42 13.25 -6.03
C VAL A 259 4.66 14.14 -7.25
N ILE A 260 5.92 14.34 -7.61
CA ILE A 260 6.35 15.20 -8.72
C ILE A 260 6.34 14.44 -10.03
N HIS A 261 6.85 13.21 -10.01
CA HIS A 261 6.97 12.37 -11.19
C HIS A 261 6.69 10.91 -10.83
N THR A 262 6.13 10.15 -11.78
CA THR A 262 5.80 8.73 -11.62
C THR A 262 6.38 7.95 -12.80
N LYS A 263 7.05 6.84 -12.52
CA LYS A 263 7.62 5.94 -13.51
C LYS A 263 7.17 4.51 -13.23
N ALA A 264 6.55 3.87 -14.21
CA ALA A 264 6.16 2.47 -14.13
C ALA A 264 7.34 1.55 -14.47
N HIS A 265 7.51 0.49 -13.69
CA HIS A 265 8.46 -0.60 -13.92
C HIS A 265 7.71 -1.86 -14.29
N TYR A 266 8.09 -2.49 -15.40
CA TYR A 266 7.38 -3.62 -15.97
C TYR A 266 8.11 -4.95 -15.73
N ALA A 267 7.34 -6.02 -15.51
CA ALA A 267 7.79 -7.41 -15.56
C ALA A 267 7.02 -8.10 -16.69
N GLY A 268 7.67 -8.24 -17.86
CA GLY A 268 6.97 -8.60 -19.09
C GLY A 268 5.95 -7.51 -19.50
N PRO A 269 4.69 -7.86 -19.83
CA PRO A 269 3.69 -6.87 -20.25
C PRO A 269 3.00 -6.15 -19.07
N ALA A 270 3.20 -6.59 -17.83
CA ALA A 270 2.49 -6.07 -16.66
C ALA A 270 3.38 -5.10 -15.86
N VAL A 271 2.76 -4.05 -15.30
CA VAL A 271 3.44 -3.17 -14.32
C VAL A 271 3.67 -3.96 -13.03
N ALA A 272 4.91 -4.01 -12.57
CA ALA A 272 5.31 -4.66 -11.32
C ALA A 272 5.40 -3.66 -10.17
N ALA A 273 5.90 -2.45 -10.42
CA ALA A 273 6.08 -1.41 -9.42
C ALA A 273 6.04 -0.01 -10.02
N TRP A 274 5.88 0.98 -9.13
CA TRP A 274 5.97 2.39 -9.44
C TRP A 274 7.08 3.03 -8.65
N GLU A 275 7.92 3.78 -9.34
CA GLU A 275 8.87 4.72 -8.75
C GLU A 275 8.30 6.13 -8.80
N LEU A 276 8.36 6.81 -7.66
CA LEU A 276 7.80 8.12 -7.41
C LEU A 276 8.94 9.04 -7.00
N GLN A 277 9.11 10.13 -7.73
CA GLN A 277 9.87 11.27 -7.23
C GLN A 277 8.94 12.04 -6.30
N VAL A 278 9.31 12.17 -5.03
CA VAL A 278 8.51 12.84 -4.00
C VAL A 278 9.27 14.02 -3.40
N ARG A 279 8.55 15.10 -3.10
CA ARG A 279 9.12 16.35 -2.56
C ARG A 279 8.36 16.79 -1.31
N GLY A 280 9.11 16.97 -0.21
CA GLY A 280 8.59 17.48 1.07
C GLY A 280 8.43 18.99 1.09
#